data_AF-A0A1I3NWP3-F1
#
_entry.id   AF-A0A1I3NWP3-F1
#
_cell.length_a   1.000
_cell.length_b   1.000
_cell.length_c   1.000
_cell.angle_alpha   90.00
_cell.angle_beta   90.00
_cell.angle_gamma   90.00
#
_symmetry.space_group_name_H-M   'P 1'
#
loop_
_entity.id
_entity.type
_entity.pdbx_description
1 polymer ?
#
loop_
_entity_poly.entity_id
_entity_poly.type
_entity_poly.pdbx_seq_one_letter_code
_entity_poly.pdbx_strand_id
1 'polypeptide(L)'
;MNKDKIRLALFFLIGSLTTFSVMYFINNYKIEKKGETTANKNVSVNQNVNDRNSEKNAATTANFSKNIDELTEENLVINYVKENHELPEYYLTKSEARKEGWVPSRGNLCDVLPGRAIGGDKFSNREKSLPVGNQYFEADVNYNCGNRNADRIVFTKNGEVWLTKNHYKSFEKK
;
A
#
# COMPACT_ATOMS: atom_id res chain seq x y z
N MET A 1 6.76 49.30 -28.41
CA MET A 1 7.11 47.89 -28.10
C MET A 1 5.91 47.02 -28.45
N ASN A 2 6.07 46.07 -29.37
CA ASN A 2 4.93 45.35 -29.96
C ASN A 2 4.36 44.34 -28.94
N LYS A 3 3.09 44.50 -28.53
CA LYS A 3 2.46 43.76 -27.42
C LYS A 3 2.49 42.23 -27.64
N ASP A 4 2.48 41.79 -28.89
CA ASP A 4 2.51 40.37 -29.25
C ASP A 4 3.88 39.73 -29.04
N LYS A 5 4.96 40.50 -29.23
CA LYS A 5 6.33 40.05 -28.96
C LYS A 5 6.61 39.94 -27.45
N ILE A 6 5.96 40.79 -26.64
CA ILE A 6 6.06 40.75 -25.17
C ILE A 6 5.33 39.51 -24.61
N ARG A 7 4.14 39.20 -25.12
CA ARG A 7 3.40 38.00 -24.71
C ARG A 7 4.13 36.72 -25.07
N LEU A 8 4.71 36.64 -26.26
CA LEU A 8 5.52 35.49 -26.67
C LEU A 8 6.78 35.33 -25.80
N ALA A 9 7.44 36.44 -25.44
CA ALA A 9 8.60 36.42 -24.55
C ALA A 9 8.26 35.96 -23.11
N LEU A 10 7.07 36.30 -22.60
CA LEU A 10 6.62 35.89 -21.25
C LEU A 10 6.38 34.38 -21.12
N PHE A 11 5.90 33.72 -22.18
CA PHE A 11 5.69 32.26 -22.16
C PHE A 11 7.01 31.47 -22.12
N PHE A 12 8.06 31.96 -22.77
CA PHE A 12 9.38 31.31 -22.73
C PHE A 12 10.08 31.45 -21.36
N LEU A 13 9.87 32.57 -20.65
CA LEU A 13 10.50 32.79 -19.34
C LEU A 13 9.89 31.93 -18.21
N ILE A 14 8.58 31.70 -18.23
CA ILE A 14 7.89 30.91 -17.19
C ILE A 14 8.15 29.41 -17.37
N GLY A 15 8.18 28.92 -18.61
CA GLY A 15 8.48 27.51 -18.90
C GLY A 15 9.91 27.09 -18.57
N SER A 16 10.86 28.02 -18.60
CA SER A 16 12.24 27.74 -18.20
C SER A 16 12.40 27.62 -16.69
N LEU A 17 11.62 28.33 -15.86
CA LEU A 17 11.80 28.32 -14.40
C LEU A 17 11.30 27.03 -13.75
N THR A 18 10.22 26.44 -14.29
CA THR A 18 9.59 25.23 -13.73
C THR A 18 10.43 23.97 -13.98
N THR A 19 11.16 23.89 -15.09
CA THR A 19 12.04 22.75 -15.40
C THR A 19 13.28 22.74 -14.51
N PHE A 20 13.89 23.89 -14.24
CA PHE A 20 15.00 23.99 -13.29
C PHE A 20 14.59 23.67 -11.85
N SER A 21 13.38 24.06 -11.41
CA SER A 21 12.88 23.67 -10.08
C SER A 21 12.74 22.15 -9.92
N VAL A 22 12.19 21.44 -10.91
CA VAL A 22 12.05 19.97 -10.85
C VAL A 22 13.42 19.29 -10.84
N MET A 23 14.37 19.77 -11.65
CA MET A 23 15.76 19.25 -11.67
C MET A 23 16.49 19.50 -10.33
N TYR A 24 16.26 20.67 -9.70
CA TYR A 24 16.85 21.02 -8.41
C TYR A 24 16.37 20.09 -7.28
N PHE A 25 15.09 19.72 -7.25
CA PHE A 25 14.57 18.79 -6.25
C PHE A 25 15.08 17.34 -6.42
N ILE A 26 15.30 16.89 -7.66
CA ILE A 26 15.88 15.56 -7.91
C ILE A 26 17.35 15.51 -7.44
N ASN A 27 18.12 16.59 -7.63
CA ASN A 27 19.53 16.66 -7.21
C ASN A 27 19.72 16.86 -5.70
N ASN A 28 18.80 17.57 -5.02
CA ASN A 28 18.86 17.79 -3.57
C ASN A 28 18.28 16.66 -2.72
N TYR A 29 17.55 15.69 -3.30
CA TYR A 29 17.21 14.43 -2.62
C TYR A 29 18.40 13.47 -2.66
N LYS A 30 19.49 13.88 -2.02
CA LYS A 30 20.66 13.05 -1.80
C LYS A 30 20.28 11.99 -0.76
N ILE A 31 20.09 10.77 -1.23
CA ILE A 31 19.95 9.57 -0.41
C ILE A 31 21.10 9.57 0.60
N GLU A 32 20.75 9.70 1.87
CA GLU A 32 21.66 9.54 3.00
C GLU A 32 22.02 8.06 3.10
N LYS A 33 23.04 7.63 2.33
CA LYS A 33 23.85 6.47 2.68
C LYS A 33 25.11 6.99 3.35
N LYS A 34 25.16 6.86 4.67
CA LYS A 34 26.37 6.98 5.49
C LYS A 34 26.19 6.09 6.71
N GLY A 35 27.09 5.20 7.07
CA GLY A 35 28.39 4.86 6.54
C GLY A 35 29.02 3.83 7.48
N GLU A 36 29.81 2.93 6.91
CA GLU A 36 30.70 2.03 7.62
C GLU A 36 32.02 2.77 7.87
N THR A 37 32.55 2.79 9.11
CA THR A 37 33.99 2.99 9.39
C THR A 37 34.38 2.40 10.76
N THR A 38 35.04 1.23 10.70
CA THR A 38 36.26 0.77 11.40
C THR A 38 36.70 1.39 12.74
N ALA A 39 36.79 0.59 13.83
CA ALA A 39 38.06 0.10 14.43
C ALA A 39 37.94 -0.40 15.91
N ASN A 40 38.35 -1.67 16.11
CA ASN A 40 38.94 -2.33 17.29
C ASN A 40 38.13 -2.65 18.58
N LYS A 41 37.80 -3.95 18.73
CA LYS A 41 38.24 -4.74 19.89
C LYS A 41 38.28 -6.24 19.56
N ASN A 42 39.46 -6.84 19.66
CA ASN A 42 39.70 -8.27 19.45
C ASN A 42 38.93 -9.12 20.48
N VAL A 43 37.99 -9.94 20.03
CA VAL A 43 37.64 -11.22 20.66
C VAL A 43 37.30 -12.22 19.56
N SER A 44 38.05 -13.30 19.53
CA SER A 44 38.03 -14.40 18.57
C SER A 44 36.75 -15.23 18.59
N VAL A 45 36.02 -15.30 17.47
CA VAL A 45 35.06 -16.39 17.17
C VAL A 45 35.01 -16.63 15.64
N ASN A 46 35.05 -17.92 15.27
CA ASN A 46 35.09 -18.53 13.94
C ASN A 46 34.28 -17.86 12.81
N GLN A 47 34.92 -17.78 11.63
CA GLN A 47 34.26 -17.55 10.35
C GLN A 47 33.33 -18.72 9.99
N ASN A 48 32.08 -18.40 9.64
CA ASN A 48 31.26 -19.16 8.70
C ASN A 48 30.14 -18.23 8.18
N VAL A 49 30.47 -17.42 7.17
CA VAL A 49 29.49 -16.66 6.40
C VAL A 49 28.97 -17.59 5.31
N ASN A 50 27.78 -18.13 5.52
CA ASN A 50 26.99 -18.79 4.47
C ASN A 50 25.96 -17.78 3.94
N ASP A 51 26.22 -17.28 2.73
CA ASP A 51 25.25 -16.64 1.86
C ASP A 51 24.03 -17.56 1.66
N ARG A 52 22.95 -17.35 2.41
CA ARG A 52 21.69 -18.12 2.28
C ARG A 52 20.40 -17.30 2.51
N ASN A 53 20.45 -15.97 2.32
CA ASN A 53 19.29 -15.11 2.58
C ASN A 53 18.58 -14.57 1.33
N SER A 54 18.83 -15.12 0.14
CA SER A 54 18.10 -14.71 -1.08
C SER A 54 17.06 -15.72 -1.59
N GLU A 55 17.05 -16.97 -1.12
CA GLU A 55 16.11 -18.00 -1.63
C GLU A 55 14.92 -18.26 -0.69
N LYS A 56 15.04 -17.94 0.60
CA LYS A 56 13.98 -18.22 1.60
C LYS A 56 12.76 -17.31 1.44
N ASN A 57 12.95 -16.09 0.93
CA ASN A 57 11.85 -15.13 0.74
C ASN A 57 10.98 -15.46 -0.49
N ALA A 58 11.53 -16.09 -1.53
CA ALA A 58 10.75 -16.44 -2.73
C ALA A 58 9.78 -17.60 -2.47
N ALA A 59 10.21 -18.62 -1.72
CA ALA A 59 9.35 -19.76 -1.39
C ALA A 59 8.23 -19.40 -0.40
N THR A 60 8.50 -18.53 0.59
CA THR A 60 7.45 -18.03 1.49
C THR A 60 6.45 -17.15 0.75
N THR A 61 6.93 -16.21 -0.07
CA THR A 61 6.09 -15.29 -0.87
C THR A 61 5.23 -16.02 -1.91
N ALA A 62 5.76 -17.07 -2.55
CA ALA A 62 5.00 -17.92 -3.48
C ALA A 62 3.94 -18.79 -2.79
N ASN A 63 4.17 -19.22 -1.54
CA ASN A 63 3.16 -19.92 -0.75
C ASN A 63 2.04 -18.94 -0.33
N PHE A 64 2.37 -17.71 0.04
CA PHE A 64 1.37 -16.69 0.39
C PHE A 64 0.49 -16.28 -0.81
N SER A 65 1.03 -16.22 -2.04
CA SER A 65 0.20 -15.90 -3.21
C SER A 65 -0.82 -16.99 -3.54
N LYS A 66 -0.53 -18.25 -3.20
CA LYS A 66 -1.45 -19.38 -3.41
C LYS A 66 -2.52 -19.49 -2.31
N ASN A 67 -2.30 -18.85 -1.16
CA ASN A 67 -3.19 -18.88 0.01
C ASN A 67 -3.82 -17.52 0.31
N ILE A 68 -3.74 -16.54 -0.60
CA ILE A 68 -4.26 -15.20 -0.31
C ILE A 68 -5.79 -15.19 -0.14
N ASP A 69 -6.48 -16.11 -0.80
CA ASP A 69 -7.91 -16.35 -0.63
C ASP A 69 -8.24 -16.90 0.76
N GLU A 70 -7.47 -17.87 1.26
CA GLU A 70 -7.60 -18.40 2.62
C GLU A 70 -7.29 -17.33 3.68
N LEU A 71 -6.23 -16.54 3.47
CA LEU A 71 -5.86 -15.45 4.36
C LEU A 71 -6.89 -14.33 4.37
N THR A 72 -7.56 -14.07 3.25
CA THR A 72 -8.55 -12.99 3.16
C THR A 72 -9.97 -13.49 3.38
N GLU A 73 -10.17 -14.74 3.82
CA GLU A 73 -11.49 -15.26 4.15
C GLU A 73 -12.20 -14.34 5.15
N GLU A 74 -13.45 -14.02 4.85
CA GLU A 74 -14.18 -12.95 5.53
C GLU A 74 -14.26 -13.14 7.04
N ASN A 75 -14.58 -14.33 7.54
CA ASN A 75 -14.74 -14.56 8.98
C ASN A 75 -13.41 -14.49 9.71
N LEU A 76 -12.33 -15.01 9.11
CA LEU A 76 -10.98 -14.91 9.64
C LEU A 76 -10.58 -13.45 9.83
N VAL A 77 -10.74 -12.63 8.79
CA VAL A 77 -10.36 -11.21 8.84
C VAL A 77 -11.27 -10.43 9.80
N ILE A 78 -12.58 -10.70 9.79
CA ILE A 78 -13.54 -10.06 10.72
C ILE A 78 -13.15 -10.35 12.17
N ASN A 79 -12.89 -11.61 12.51
CA ASN A 79 -12.53 -12.00 13.88
C ASN A 79 -11.22 -11.34 14.30
N TYR A 80 -10.21 -11.35 13.42
CA TYR A 80 -8.94 -10.68 13.69
C TYR A 80 -9.12 -9.19 13.98
N VAL A 81 -9.90 -8.47 13.16
CA VAL A 81 -10.14 -7.03 13.35
C VAL A 81 -10.91 -6.75 14.64
N LYS A 82 -11.87 -7.61 15.01
CA LYS A 82 -12.60 -7.47 16.28
C LYS A 82 -11.70 -7.65 17.49
N GLU A 83 -10.76 -8.59 17.44
CA GLU A 83 -9.87 -8.90 18.55
C GLU A 83 -8.70 -7.91 18.68
N ASN A 84 -8.12 -7.50 17.55
CA ASN A 84 -6.88 -6.72 17.51
C ASN A 84 -7.10 -5.23 17.19
N HIS A 85 -8.30 -4.86 16.74
CA HIS A 85 -8.66 -3.50 16.31
C HIS A 85 -7.81 -2.96 15.13
N GLU A 86 -7.14 -3.86 14.42
CA GLU A 86 -6.31 -3.56 13.26
C GLU A 86 -6.39 -4.67 12.21
N LEU A 87 -5.87 -4.41 11.02
CA LEU A 87 -5.81 -5.41 9.95
C LEU A 87 -4.56 -6.29 10.12
N PRO A 88 -4.63 -7.55 9.70
CA PRO A 88 -3.45 -8.39 9.56
C PRO A 88 -2.36 -7.75 8.68
N GLU A 89 -1.10 -8.04 8.96
CA GLU A 89 0.07 -7.40 8.32
C GLU A 89 0.13 -7.58 6.78
N TYR A 90 -0.54 -8.60 6.22
CA TYR A 90 -0.59 -8.81 4.77
C TYR A 90 -1.49 -7.81 4.02
N TYR A 91 -2.24 -6.97 4.73
CA TYR A 91 -2.95 -5.84 4.13
C TYR A 91 -2.04 -4.63 3.93
N LEU A 92 -2.28 -3.92 2.83
CA LEU A 92 -1.66 -2.63 2.57
C LEU A 92 -2.65 -1.68 1.91
N THR A 93 -2.42 -0.38 2.09
CA THR A 93 -3.26 0.64 1.47
C THR A 93 -3.10 0.64 -0.04
N LYS A 94 -4.11 1.15 -0.75
CA LYS A 94 -4.02 1.38 -2.19
C LYS A 94 -2.83 2.26 -2.57
N SER A 95 -2.41 3.15 -1.68
CA SER A 95 -1.29 4.06 -1.94
C SER A 95 0.05 3.33 -1.90
N GLU A 96 0.25 2.44 -0.93
CA GLU A 96 1.45 1.60 -0.81
C GLU A 96 1.52 0.62 -1.98
N ALA A 97 0.40 -0.05 -2.31
CA ALA A 97 0.36 -1.00 -3.41
C ALA A 97 0.77 -0.36 -4.75
N ARG A 98 0.30 0.87 -5.02
CA ARG A 98 0.65 1.60 -6.24
C ARG A 98 2.14 1.98 -6.30
N LYS A 99 2.76 2.29 -5.17
CA LYS A 99 4.21 2.59 -5.12
C LYS A 99 5.03 1.36 -5.53
N GLU A 100 4.55 0.18 -5.18
CA GLU A 100 5.17 -1.11 -5.52
C GLU A 100 4.76 -1.64 -6.91
N GLY A 101 4.09 -0.83 -7.74
CA GLY A 101 3.78 -1.19 -9.13
C GLY A 101 2.42 -1.83 -9.37
N TRP A 102 1.53 -1.82 -8.38
CA TRP A 102 0.15 -2.26 -8.58
C TRP A 102 -0.60 -1.28 -9.49
N VAL A 103 -1.20 -1.82 -10.54
CA VAL A 103 -2.06 -1.11 -11.49
C VAL A 103 -3.43 -1.80 -11.47
N PRO A 104 -4.45 -1.18 -10.85
CA PRO A 104 -5.75 -1.82 -10.64
C PRO A 104 -6.39 -2.37 -11.92
N SER A 105 -6.28 -1.64 -13.04
CA SER A 105 -6.86 -2.05 -14.33
C SER A 105 -6.18 -3.26 -14.96
N ARG A 106 -4.98 -3.63 -14.50
CA ARG A 106 -4.27 -4.84 -14.96
C ARG A 106 -4.53 -6.04 -14.06
N GLY A 107 -5.19 -5.87 -12.91
CA GLY A 107 -5.38 -6.97 -11.95
C GLY A 107 -4.06 -7.55 -11.41
N ASN A 108 -2.96 -6.81 -11.48
CA ASN A 108 -1.61 -7.36 -11.31
C ASN A 108 -1.13 -7.37 -9.85
N LEU A 109 -2.01 -7.29 -8.85
CA LEU A 109 -1.59 -7.12 -7.45
C LEU A 109 -0.72 -8.29 -6.98
N CYS A 110 -1.18 -9.53 -7.18
CA CYS A 110 -0.42 -10.72 -6.79
C CYS A 110 0.87 -10.90 -7.61
N ASP A 111 0.98 -10.29 -8.78
CA ASP A 111 2.20 -10.37 -9.60
C ASP A 111 3.32 -9.49 -9.02
N VAL A 112 2.96 -8.30 -8.55
CA VAL A 112 3.93 -7.33 -8.00
C VAL A 112 4.09 -7.44 -6.48
N LEU A 113 3.05 -7.90 -5.80
CA LEU A 113 2.96 -8.04 -4.35
C LEU A 113 2.30 -9.37 -4.00
N PRO A 114 3.02 -10.49 -4.18
CA PRO A 114 2.44 -11.79 -3.92
C PRO A 114 2.14 -11.94 -2.43
N GLY A 115 0.97 -12.51 -2.11
CA GLY A 115 0.57 -12.71 -0.72
C GLY A 115 0.01 -11.49 -0.01
N ARG A 116 -0.39 -10.46 -0.75
CA ARG A 116 -0.90 -9.21 -0.19
C ARG A 116 -2.32 -8.90 -0.66
N ALA A 117 -3.05 -8.16 0.16
CA ALA A 117 -4.42 -7.71 -0.11
C ALA A 117 -4.58 -6.21 0.15
N ILE A 118 -5.59 -5.57 -0.47
CA ILE A 118 -5.83 -4.14 -0.32
C ILE A 118 -6.68 -3.88 0.92
N GLY A 119 -6.23 -2.98 1.81
CA GLY A 119 -7.00 -2.58 2.98
C GLY A 119 -6.32 -1.47 3.80
N GLY A 120 -7.08 -0.88 4.72
CA GLY A 120 -6.64 0.17 5.63
C GLY A 120 -6.86 1.59 5.11
N ASP A 121 -7.39 1.76 3.90
CA ASP A 121 -7.81 3.07 3.40
C ASP A 121 -9.04 3.59 4.16
N LYS A 122 -9.14 4.92 4.29
CA LYS A 122 -10.30 5.57 4.92
C LYS A 122 -11.56 5.35 4.08
N PHE A 123 -12.62 4.85 4.71
CA PHE A 123 -13.95 4.79 4.12
C PHE A 123 -14.76 6.01 4.56
N SER A 124 -15.21 6.81 3.60
CA SER A 124 -15.82 8.13 3.89
C SER A 124 -17.31 8.09 4.30
N ASN A 125 -18.00 6.96 4.14
CA ASN A 125 -19.44 6.81 4.44
C ASN A 125 -20.32 7.95 3.86
N ARG A 126 -20.06 8.36 2.60
CA ARG A 126 -20.75 9.49 1.94
C ARG A 126 -22.26 9.26 1.80
N GLU A 127 -22.64 8.02 1.55
CA GLU A 127 -24.04 7.60 1.39
C GLU A 127 -24.77 7.45 2.73
N LYS A 128 -24.04 7.51 3.86
CA LYS A 128 -24.57 7.36 5.23
C LYS A 128 -25.31 6.04 5.46
N SER A 129 -24.90 4.99 4.75
CA SER A 129 -25.41 3.62 4.91
C SER A 129 -24.92 2.96 6.20
N LEU A 130 -23.92 3.55 6.86
CA LEU A 130 -23.43 3.19 8.20
C LEU A 130 -23.70 4.32 9.21
N PRO A 131 -23.68 4.07 10.52
CA PRO A 131 -23.85 5.10 11.55
C PRO A 131 -22.92 6.31 11.34
N VAL A 132 -23.44 7.51 11.59
CA VAL A 132 -22.66 8.75 11.47
C VAL A 132 -21.85 9.01 12.74
N GLY A 133 -20.75 9.76 12.61
CA GLY A 133 -19.89 10.16 13.75
C GLY A 133 -18.64 9.31 13.94
N ASN A 134 -18.53 8.17 13.25
CA ASN A 134 -17.34 7.32 13.27
C ASN A 134 -16.41 7.59 12.08
N GLN A 135 -15.11 7.40 12.30
CA GLN A 135 -14.16 7.20 11.21
C GLN A 135 -14.14 5.72 10.84
N TYR A 136 -14.34 5.44 9.55
CA TYR A 136 -14.33 4.08 9.03
C TYR A 136 -13.09 3.81 8.17
N PHE A 137 -12.72 2.55 8.08
CA PHE A 137 -11.66 2.00 7.22
C PHE A 137 -12.23 0.82 6.44
N GLU A 138 -11.64 0.50 5.29
CA GLU A 138 -12.08 -0.61 4.44
C GLU A 138 -10.96 -1.62 4.19
N ALA A 139 -11.32 -2.89 3.99
CA ALA A 139 -10.40 -3.93 3.53
C ALA A 139 -11.10 -4.94 2.62
N ASP A 140 -10.37 -5.44 1.63
CA ASP A 140 -10.82 -6.53 0.75
C ASP A 140 -10.90 -7.83 1.52
N VAL A 141 -11.95 -8.62 1.28
CA VAL A 141 -12.05 -10.00 1.77
C VAL A 141 -12.42 -10.92 0.61
N ASN A 142 -12.21 -12.22 0.79
CA ASN A 142 -12.39 -13.27 -0.21
C ASN A 142 -11.60 -12.99 -1.51
N TYR A 143 -10.43 -12.35 -1.41
CA TYR A 143 -9.61 -11.95 -2.55
C TYR A 143 -8.77 -13.10 -3.07
N ASN A 144 -8.88 -13.41 -4.36
CA ASN A 144 -8.26 -14.58 -4.99
C ASN A 144 -7.36 -14.21 -6.19
N CYS A 145 -6.57 -13.15 -6.04
CA CYS A 145 -5.72 -12.59 -7.10
C CYS A 145 -6.49 -12.02 -8.32
N GLY A 146 -5.77 -11.41 -9.25
CA GLY A 146 -6.37 -10.74 -10.40
C GLY A 146 -7.09 -9.43 -10.02
N ASN A 147 -8.24 -9.19 -10.66
CA ASN A 147 -9.08 -8.05 -10.34
C ASN A 147 -9.71 -8.19 -8.95
N ARG A 148 -9.79 -7.08 -8.21
CA ARG A 148 -10.48 -7.05 -6.91
C ARG A 148 -11.97 -7.37 -7.09
N ASN A 149 -12.52 -8.19 -6.21
CA ASN A 149 -13.93 -8.60 -6.18
C ASN A 149 -14.85 -7.49 -5.60
N ALA A 150 -16.09 -7.81 -5.24
CA ALA A 150 -17.05 -6.89 -4.63
C ALA A 150 -17.03 -6.84 -3.09
N ASP A 151 -16.31 -7.76 -2.47
CA ASP A 151 -16.47 -8.11 -1.06
C ASP A 151 -15.50 -7.30 -0.19
N ARG A 152 -16.04 -6.59 0.79
CA ARG A 152 -15.27 -5.71 1.66
C ARG A 152 -15.79 -5.79 3.07
N ILE A 153 -14.87 -5.71 4.03
CA ILE A 153 -15.24 -5.25 5.36
C ILE A 153 -15.07 -3.73 5.46
N VAL A 154 -15.91 -3.12 6.27
CA VAL A 154 -15.77 -1.73 6.74
C VAL A 154 -15.75 -1.77 8.25
N PHE A 155 -14.78 -1.11 8.87
CA PHE A 155 -14.56 -1.21 10.31
C PHE A 155 -14.16 0.11 10.96
N THR A 156 -14.37 0.21 12.27
CA THR A 156 -13.92 1.35 13.09
C THR A 156 -12.66 1.00 13.88
N LYS A 157 -11.99 2.01 14.44
CA LYS A 157 -10.85 1.80 15.37
C LYS A 157 -11.23 1.06 16.66
N ASN A 158 -12.53 0.95 16.96
CA ASN A 158 -13.03 0.28 18.15
C ASN A 158 -13.43 -1.18 17.87
N GLY A 159 -13.10 -1.72 16.68
CA GLY A 159 -13.37 -3.11 16.33
C GLY A 159 -14.80 -3.41 15.89
N GLU A 160 -15.65 -2.39 15.65
CA GLU A 160 -16.95 -2.64 15.01
C GLU A 160 -16.74 -2.95 13.52
N VAL A 161 -17.38 -4.00 13.01
CA VAL A 161 -17.20 -4.47 11.63
C VAL A 161 -18.54 -4.63 10.91
N TRP A 162 -18.56 -4.24 9.64
CA TRP A 162 -19.64 -4.47 8.69
C TRP A 162 -19.09 -5.16 7.44
N LEU A 163 -19.86 -6.09 6.88
CA LEU A 163 -19.54 -6.77 5.63
C LEU A 163 -20.43 -6.25 4.50
N THR A 164 -19.84 -6.03 3.32
CA THR A 164 -20.57 -5.82 2.07
C THR A 164 -20.10 -6.83 1.04
N LYS A 165 -21.04 -7.43 0.29
CA LYS A 165 -20.77 -8.38 -0.81
C LYS A 165 -21.19 -7.83 -2.18
N ASN A 166 -21.43 -6.53 -2.25
CA ASN A 166 -22.06 -5.90 -3.41
C ASN A 166 -21.51 -4.50 -3.69
N HIS A 167 -20.20 -4.29 -3.45
CA HIS A 167 -19.54 -3.00 -3.65
C HIS A 167 -20.23 -1.85 -2.90
N TYR A 168 -20.39 -2.00 -1.58
CA TYR A 168 -20.89 -0.97 -0.67
C TYR A 168 -22.39 -0.59 -0.83
N LYS A 169 -23.17 -1.32 -1.65
CA LYS A 169 -24.62 -1.04 -1.82
C LYS A 169 -25.42 -1.37 -0.57
N SER A 170 -25.04 -2.41 0.17
CA SER A 170 -25.62 -2.76 1.46
C SER A 170 -24.57 -3.32 2.41
N PHE A 171 -24.87 -3.25 3.71
CA PHE A 171 -23.98 -3.67 4.78
C PHE A 171 -24.71 -4.58 5.77
N GLU A 172 -24.03 -5.63 6.19
CA GLU A 172 -24.44 -6.50 7.30
C GLU A 172 -23.51 -6.23 8.48
N LYS A 173 -24.05 -5.90 9.66
CA LYS A 173 -23.23 -5.79 10.87
C LYS A 173 -22.78 -7.18 11.30
N LYS A 174 -21.48 -7.37 11.57
CA LYS A 174 -20.90 -8.65 11.92
C LYS A 174 -20.48 -8.72 13.37
#